data_AF-A0AA39IVX2-F1
#
_entry.id   AF-A0AA39IVX2-F1
#
_cell.length_a   1.000
_cell.length_b   1.000
_cell.length_c   1.000
_cell.angle_alpha   90.00
_cell.angle_beta   90.00
_cell.angle_gamma   90.00
#
_symmetry.space_group_name_H-M   'P 1'
#
loop_
_entity.id
_entity.type
_entity.pdbx_description
1 polymer ?
#
loop_
_entity_poly.entity_id
_entity_poly.type
_entity_poly.pdbx_seq_one_letter_code
_entity_poly.pdbx_strand_id
1 'polypeptide(L)'
;MLEDQDYMRENVNHFVNVIKEEFLGDQWQILMNNVFEAQQFRKRGFGTESPQAFITHRTIYTRMLTQINNGGIQKINIVMRKAPIVWRPILNMLMIQISKQLLAQVIEHSKALILTARTDAGTSRIQTDDLIIALKSLEIETPRHSRFLSPRSANIVEKLVDNEDAEPLSEVDLNYTSERVENNDDQSKLLLKSAFQNLKKKQCPLPKQYYFLMSDKETQLGQPPPSPCKVCRSPKHWDKKCPYWDKYLERIKKKNTQLASLQLEEMTSPQNAY
;
A
#
# COMPACT_ATOMS: atom_id res chain seq x y z
N MET A 1 35.55 -4.38 -15.94
CA MET A 1 35.61 -5.19 -14.69
C MET A 1 36.59 -4.64 -13.66
N LEU A 2 37.88 -4.39 -13.97
CA LEU A 2 38.80 -3.74 -13.00
C LEU A 2 38.56 -2.22 -12.90
N GLU A 3 38.34 -1.54 -14.03
CA GLU A 3 38.03 -0.10 -14.05
C GLU A 3 36.74 0.25 -13.30
N ASP A 4 35.70 -0.58 -13.42
CA ASP A 4 34.42 -0.37 -12.75
C ASP A 4 34.56 -0.50 -11.22
N GLN A 5 35.47 -1.36 -10.74
CA GLN A 5 35.71 -1.52 -9.31
C GLN A 5 36.42 -0.31 -8.69
N ASP A 6 37.35 0.31 -9.42
CA ASP A 6 38.04 1.51 -8.95
C ASP A 6 37.08 2.70 -8.94
N TYR A 7 36.28 2.87 -10.01
CA TYR A 7 35.22 3.88 -10.08
C TYR A 7 34.19 3.75 -8.93
N MET A 8 33.79 2.52 -8.61
CA MET A 8 32.87 2.24 -7.51
C MET A 8 33.44 2.61 -6.13
N ARG A 9 34.76 2.52 -5.93
CA ARG A 9 35.41 2.79 -4.63
C ARG A 9 35.60 4.27 -4.33
N GLU A 10 35.60 5.13 -5.35
CA GLU A 10 35.81 6.57 -5.19
C GLU A 10 34.65 7.28 -4.48
N ASN A 11 33.40 6.84 -4.73
CA ASN A 11 32.23 7.48 -4.13
C ASN A 11 31.09 6.47 -3.93
N VAL A 12 30.42 6.56 -2.78
CA VAL A 12 29.20 5.79 -2.50
C VAL A 12 28.12 6.03 -3.56
N ASN A 13 28.05 7.24 -4.14
CA ASN A 13 27.10 7.53 -5.22
C ASN A 13 27.45 6.77 -6.51
N HIS A 14 28.75 6.62 -6.83
CA HIS A 14 29.19 5.82 -7.99
C HIS A 14 28.85 4.36 -7.78
N PHE A 15 29.14 3.82 -6.59
CA PHE A 15 28.75 2.45 -6.23
C PHE A 15 27.24 2.20 -6.38
N VAL A 16 26.40 3.10 -5.86
CA VAL A 16 24.94 2.96 -5.95
C VAL A 16 24.45 3.10 -7.39
N ASN A 17 25.05 3.98 -8.20
CA ASN A 17 24.68 4.13 -9.60
C ASN A 17 25.01 2.86 -10.40
N VAL A 18 26.18 2.26 -10.20
CA VAL A 18 26.51 1.00 -10.88
C VAL A 18 25.55 -0.13 -10.51
N ILE A 19 25.18 -0.27 -9.23
CA ILE A 19 24.14 -1.23 -8.82
C ILE A 19 22.81 -0.96 -9.55
N LYS A 20 22.43 0.32 -9.69
CA LYS A 20 21.16 0.68 -10.34
C LYS A 20 21.17 0.42 -11.84
N GLU A 21 22.28 0.68 -12.51
CA GLU A 21 22.38 0.61 -13.97
C GLU A 21 22.70 -0.82 -14.43
N GLU A 22 23.66 -1.49 -13.80
CA GLU A 22 24.15 -2.80 -14.26
C GLU A 22 23.41 -3.99 -13.64
N PHE A 23 22.96 -3.89 -12.38
CA PHE A 23 22.34 -5.02 -11.67
C PHE A 23 20.82 -4.96 -11.64
N LEU A 24 20.25 -3.77 -11.41
CA LEU A 24 18.80 -3.60 -11.30
C LEU A 24 18.14 -3.26 -12.64
N GLY A 25 18.85 -2.51 -13.49
CA GLY A 25 18.43 -2.12 -14.83
C GLY A 25 17.26 -1.11 -14.86
N ASP A 26 16.93 -0.70 -16.09
CA ASP A 26 15.96 0.37 -16.35
C ASP A 26 14.54 0.04 -15.88
N GLN A 27 14.12 -1.22 -16.00
CA GLN A 27 12.79 -1.64 -15.57
C GLN A 27 12.57 -1.39 -14.08
N TRP A 28 13.58 -1.70 -13.25
CA TRP A 28 13.51 -1.44 -11.81
C TRP A 28 13.46 0.06 -11.53
N GLN A 29 14.23 0.88 -12.25
CA GLN A 29 14.21 2.33 -12.09
C GLN A 29 12.83 2.92 -12.42
N ILE A 30 12.22 2.47 -13.51
CA ILE A 30 10.85 2.86 -13.90
C ILE A 30 9.85 2.48 -12.79
N LEU A 31 9.92 1.25 -12.29
CA LEU A 31 9.05 0.78 -11.21
C LEU A 31 9.22 1.63 -9.94
N MET A 32 10.45 1.92 -9.53
CA MET A 32 10.71 2.72 -8.34
C MET A 32 10.33 4.19 -8.51
N ASN A 33 10.51 4.76 -9.70
CA ASN A 33 10.00 6.09 -10.04
C ASN A 33 8.47 6.13 -9.96
N ASN A 34 7.77 5.11 -10.46
CA ASN A 34 6.32 5.01 -10.34
C ASN A 34 5.86 4.92 -8.88
N VAL A 35 6.57 4.15 -8.05
CA VAL A 35 6.31 4.09 -6.60
C VAL A 35 6.52 5.47 -5.95
N PHE A 36 7.62 6.14 -6.27
CA PHE A 36 7.95 7.46 -5.74
C PHE A 36 6.95 8.55 -6.14
N GLU A 37 6.48 8.53 -7.38
CA GLU A 37 5.46 9.46 -7.88
C GLU A 37 4.07 9.18 -7.30
N ALA A 38 3.76 7.92 -7.01
CA ALA A 38 2.52 7.50 -6.39
C ALA A 38 2.48 7.67 -4.85
N GLN A 39 3.58 8.11 -4.23
CA GLN A 39 3.64 8.43 -2.79
C GLN A 39 2.87 9.72 -2.50
N GLN A 40 1.93 9.62 -1.56
CA GLN A 40 1.17 10.74 -1.03
C GLN A 40 1.03 10.57 0.47
N PHE A 41 1.02 11.70 1.19
CA PHE A 41 0.86 11.67 2.63
C PHE A 41 -0.47 11.00 3.00
N ARG A 42 -0.42 9.96 3.83
CA ARG A 42 -1.59 9.20 4.29
C ARG A 42 -2.47 8.63 3.17
N LYS A 43 -1.83 8.10 2.12
CA LYS A 43 -2.50 7.30 1.09
C LYS A 43 -3.36 6.17 1.70
N ARG A 44 -4.37 5.70 0.96
CA ARG A 44 -5.18 4.51 1.33
C ARG A 44 -4.27 3.34 1.72
N GLY A 45 -4.39 2.87 2.97
CA GLY A 45 -3.52 1.84 3.58
C GLY A 45 -2.42 2.39 4.49
N PHE A 46 -2.12 3.69 4.43
CA PHE A 46 -1.12 4.39 5.24
C PHE A 46 -1.73 5.55 6.06
N GLY A 47 -2.99 5.41 6.48
CA GLY A 47 -3.71 6.49 7.19
C GLY A 47 -3.06 6.96 8.49
N THR A 48 -2.20 6.13 9.10
CA THR A 48 -1.47 6.44 10.34
C THR A 48 -0.06 6.98 10.10
N GLU A 49 0.34 7.25 8.86
CA GLU A 49 1.66 7.80 8.56
C GLU A 49 1.85 9.18 9.23
N SER A 50 3.02 9.33 9.89
CA SER A 50 3.42 10.61 10.49
C SER A 50 4.11 11.50 9.44
N PRO A 51 4.05 12.83 9.57
CA PRO A 51 4.75 13.74 8.65
C PRO A 51 6.24 13.43 8.54
N GLN A 52 6.88 13.09 9.66
CA GLN A 52 8.28 12.70 9.69
C GLN A 52 8.55 11.43 8.88
N ALA A 53 7.71 10.39 9.02
CA ALA A 53 7.86 9.15 8.29
C ALA A 53 7.72 9.39 6.78
N PHE A 54 6.71 10.15 6.37
CA PHE A 54 6.48 10.52 4.98
C PHE A 54 7.69 11.25 4.36
N ILE A 55 8.20 12.28 5.04
CA ILE A 55 9.36 13.05 4.56
C ILE A 55 10.63 12.18 4.54
N THR A 56 10.80 11.30 5.53
CA THR A 56 11.93 10.36 5.57
C THR A 56 11.87 9.40 4.40
N HIS A 57 10.72 8.78 4.12
CA HIS A 57 10.53 7.90 2.98
C HIS A 57 10.84 8.63 1.67
N ARG A 58 10.25 9.79 1.43
CA ARG A 58 10.54 10.57 0.21
C ARG A 58 12.01 10.97 0.11
N THR A 59 12.66 11.27 1.23
CA THR A 59 14.10 11.59 1.26
C THR A 59 14.97 10.41 0.84
N ILE A 60 14.61 9.18 1.27
CA ILE A 60 15.32 7.95 0.88
C ILE A 60 15.18 7.71 -0.62
N TYR A 61 13.96 7.76 -1.16
CA TYR A 61 13.73 7.58 -2.60
C TYR A 61 14.40 8.66 -3.43
N THR A 62 14.36 9.93 -2.99
CA THR A 62 15.04 11.01 -3.69
C THR A 62 16.55 10.75 -3.77
N ARG A 63 17.18 10.30 -2.67
CA ARG A 63 18.61 9.93 -2.68
C ARG A 63 18.92 8.74 -3.58
N MET A 64 18.01 7.76 -3.63
CA MET A 64 18.18 6.56 -4.42
C MET A 64 18.01 6.85 -5.92
N LEU A 65 17.01 7.65 -6.29
CA LEU A 65 16.60 7.84 -7.68
C LEU A 65 17.30 9.02 -8.35
N THR A 66 17.58 10.09 -7.61
CA THR A 66 18.17 11.32 -8.17
C THR A 66 19.66 11.42 -7.83
N GLN A 67 20.49 11.76 -8.82
CA GLN A 67 21.92 12.04 -8.63
C GLN A 67 22.17 13.44 -8.04
N ILE A 68 21.17 14.03 -7.37
CA ILE A 68 21.24 15.41 -6.90
C ILE A 68 22.15 15.49 -5.68
N ASN A 69 23.12 16.40 -5.74
CA ASN A 69 24.11 16.63 -4.69
C ASN A 69 23.49 16.77 -3.28
N ASN A 70 24.29 16.31 -2.31
CA ASN A 70 23.94 15.92 -0.93
C ASN A 70 23.28 17.00 -0.04
N GLY A 71 22.07 17.44 -0.39
CA GLY A 71 21.14 18.03 0.58
C GLY A 71 20.76 19.50 0.40
N GLY A 72 20.90 20.06 -0.81
CA GLY A 72 20.47 21.44 -1.11
C GLY A 72 18.96 21.60 -1.37
N ILE A 73 18.58 22.83 -1.72
CA ILE A 73 17.18 23.25 -1.91
C ILE A 73 16.44 22.45 -2.99
N GLN A 74 17.13 21.99 -4.03
CA GLN A 74 16.55 21.16 -5.09
C GLN A 74 16.02 19.84 -4.55
N LYS A 75 16.76 19.20 -3.65
CA LYS A 75 16.33 17.97 -2.99
C LYS A 75 15.08 18.21 -2.13
N ILE A 76 15.07 19.32 -1.39
CA ILE A 76 13.91 19.71 -0.58
C ILE A 76 12.68 19.90 -1.47
N ASN A 77 12.83 20.61 -2.59
CA ASN A 77 11.75 20.83 -3.53
C ASN A 77 11.18 19.52 -4.06
N ILE A 78 12.01 18.55 -4.43
CA ILE A 78 11.59 17.23 -4.93
C ILE A 78 10.89 16.40 -3.82
N VAL A 79 11.44 16.40 -2.61
CA VAL A 79 10.83 15.73 -1.45
C VAL A 79 9.46 16.34 -1.16
N MET A 80 9.29 17.66 -1.29
CA MET A 80 8.04 18.36 -0.99
C MET A 80 7.02 18.38 -2.13
N ARG A 81 7.32 17.89 -3.34
CA ARG A 81 6.39 17.93 -4.50
C ARG A 81 5.02 17.30 -4.23
N LYS A 82 4.98 16.20 -3.46
CA LYS A 82 3.74 15.47 -3.13
C LYS A 82 3.29 15.69 -1.68
N ALA A 83 3.93 16.62 -0.96
CA ALA A 83 3.46 17.02 0.36
C ALA A 83 2.19 17.88 0.21
N PRO A 84 1.27 17.86 1.19
CA PRO A 84 0.13 18.76 1.21
C PRO A 84 0.57 20.23 1.08
N ILE A 85 -0.13 21.02 0.25
CA ILE A 85 0.25 22.41 -0.03
C ILE A 85 0.18 23.27 1.24
N VAL A 86 -0.78 22.98 2.12
CA VAL A 86 -0.96 23.62 3.43
C VAL A 86 0.25 23.49 4.36
N TRP A 87 1.18 22.56 4.11
CA TRP A 87 2.40 22.43 4.91
C TRP A 87 3.43 23.52 4.63
N ARG A 88 3.43 24.10 3.42
CA ARG A 88 4.44 25.08 3.02
C ARG A 88 4.52 26.32 3.94
N PRO A 89 3.41 26.98 4.29
CA PRO A 89 3.45 28.12 5.22
C PRO A 89 3.84 27.70 6.64
N ILE A 90 3.39 26.52 7.10
CA ILE A 90 3.68 26.01 8.46
C ILE A 90 5.17 25.73 8.63
N LEU A 91 5.81 25.15 7.62
CA LEU A 91 7.23 24.81 7.64
C LEU A 91 8.14 26.00 7.29
N ASN A 92 7.58 27.15 6.89
CA ASN A 92 8.34 28.28 6.38
C ASN A 92 9.41 27.87 5.35
N MET A 93 8.97 27.25 4.25
CA MET A 93 9.84 26.59 3.27
C MET A 93 10.94 27.49 2.67
N LEU A 94 10.77 28.82 2.68
CA LEU A 94 11.77 29.77 2.18
C LEU A 94 13.03 29.81 3.04
N MET A 95 12.92 29.52 4.33
CA MET A 95 14.05 29.53 5.27
C MET A 95 14.82 28.20 5.28
N ILE A 96 14.24 27.14 4.72
CA ILE A 96 14.81 25.80 4.76
C ILE A 96 15.73 25.58 3.56
N GLN A 97 17.03 25.48 3.81
CA GLN A 97 18.04 25.26 2.75
C GLN A 97 18.57 23.83 2.74
N ILE A 98 18.52 23.13 3.89
CA ILE A 98 19.12 21.81 4.06
C ILE A 98 18.08 20.79 4.53
N SER A 99 18.14 19.57 4.00
CA SER A 99 17.21 18.48 4.38
C SER A 99 17.13 18.18 5.89
N LYS A 100 18.19 18.45 6.66
CA LYS A 100 18.20 18.33 8.12
C LYS A 100 17.28 19.36 8.78
N GLN A 101 17.29 20.61 8.30
CA GLN A 101 16.41 21.67 8.79
C GLN A 101 14.94 21.34 8.50
N LEU A 102 14.66 20.80 7.31
CA LEU A 102 13.32 20.31 6.95
C LEU A 102 12.82 19.28 7.96
N LEU A 103 13.64 18.27 8.26
CA LEU A 103 13.27 17.23 9.22
C LEU A 103 13.05 17.80 10.63
N ALA A 104 13.90 18.72 11.09
CA ALA A 104 13.73 19.36 12.38
C ALA A 104 12.39 20.12 12.48
N GLN A 105 12.08 20.93 11.47
CA GLN A 105 10.82 21.69 11.38
C GLN A 105 9.59 20.78 11.31
N VAL A 106 9.68 19.67 10.57
CA VAL A 106 8.60 18.68 10.47
C VAL A 106 8.35 17.96 11.80
N ILE A 107 9.41 17.70 12.58
CA ILE A 107 9.29 17.10 13.91
C ILE A 107 8.62 18.10 14.87
N GLU A 108 9.11 19.34 14.90
CA GLU A 108 8.60 20.41 15.75
C GLU A 108 7.12 20.70 15.50
N HIS A 109 6.72 20.83 14.23
CA HIS A 109 5.36 21.18 13.84
C HIS A 109 4.48 19.97 13.49
N SER A 110 4.89 18.74 13.83
CA SER A 110 4.22 17.49 13.44
C SER A 110 2.71 17.48 13.72
N LYS A 111 2.27 17.98 14.88
CA LYS A 111 0.84 18.06 15.24
C LYS A 111 0.07 19.03 14.34
N ALA A 112 0.61 20.22 14.10
CA ALA A 112 -0.02 21.22 13.25
C ALA A 112 -0.17 20.71 11.80
N LEU A 113 0.86 20.06 11.26
CA LEU A 113 0.85 19.46 9.92
C LEU A 113 -0.23 18.38 9.77
N ILE A 114 -0.48 17.59 10.82
CA ILE A 114 -1.51 16.55 10.83
C ILE A 114 -2.91 17.16 10.83
N LEU A 115 -3.14 18.19 11.64
CA LEU A 115 -4.44 18.84 11.76
C LEU A 115 -4.82 19.53 10.45
N THR A 116 -3.91 20.30 9.86
CA THR A 116 -4.19 21.02 8.61
C THR A 116 -4.37 20.09 7.42
N ALA A 117 -3.62 18.98 7.35
CA ALA A 117 -3.80 17.97 6.30
C ALA A 117 -5.15 17.26 6.39
N ARG A 118 -5.76 17.15 7.57
CA ARG A 118 -7.12 16.60 7.74
C ARG A 118 -8.18 17.59 7.26
N THR A 119 -8.02 18.86 7.62
CA THR A 119 -8.95 19.92 7.22
C THR A 119 -8.98 20.10 5.70
N ASP A 120 -7.81 20.12 5.05
CA ASP A 120 -7.67 20.29 3.58
C ASP A 120 -8.28 19.13 2.78
N ALA A 121 -8.21 17.91 3.31
CA ALA A 121 -8.88 16.74 2.74
C ALA A 121 -10.42 16.81 2.85
N GLY A 122 -10.94 17.59 3.82
CA GLY A 122 -12.36 17.89 3.95
C GLY A 122 -12.82 18.97 2.97
N THR A 123 -12.05 20.06 2.83
CA THR A 123 -12.42 21.19 1.96
C THR A 123 -12.39 20.86 0.47
N SER A 124 -11.52 19.92 0.04
CA SER A 124 -11.45 19.45 -1.35
C SER A 124 -12.55 18.42 -1.71
N ARG A 125 -13.29 17.93 -0.71
CA ARG A 125 -14.52 17.13 -0.89
C ARG A 125 -15.72 17.98 -0.50
N ILE A 126 -15.93 19.09 -1.21
CA ILE A 126 -17.25 19.71 -1.21
C ILE A 126 -18.21 18.66 -1.76
N GLN A 127 -19.04 18.07 -0.90
CA GLN A 127 -20.06 17.13 -1.35
C GLN A 127 -21.01 17.89 -2.28
N THR A 128 -21.52 17.21 -3.30
CA THR A 128 -22.56 17.79 -4.19
C THR A 128 -23.73 18.34 -3.39
N ASP A 129 -23.98 17.77 -2.22
CA ASP A 129 -25.05 18.16 -1.31
C ASP A 129 -24.75 19.51 -0.63
N ASP A 130 -23.48 19.78 -0.28
CA ASP A 130 -23.04 21.09 0.25
C ASP A 130 -23.11 22.19 -0.83
N LEU A 131 -22.83 21.84 -2.10
CA LEU A 131 -23.03 22.75 -3.23
C LEU A 131 -24.51 23.03 -3.48
N ILE A 132 -25.39 22.04 -3.35
CA ILE A 132 -26.84 22.24 -3.50
C ILE A 132 -27.37 23.15 -2.40
N ILE A 133 -26.88 23.02 -1.16
CA ILE A 133 -27.25 23.88 -0.05
C ILE A 133 -26.73 25.32 -0.27
N ALA A 134 -25.47 25.47 -0.70
CA ALA A 134 -24.90 26.78 -1.02
C ALA A 134 -25.60 27.46 -2.22
N LEU A 135 -25.94 26.73 -3.28
CA LEU A 135 -26.68 27.25 -4.43
C LEU A 135 -28.11 27.66 -4.07
N LYS A 136 -28.79 26.88 -3.21
CA LYS A 136 -30.09 27.27 -2.65
C LYS A 136 -30.01 28.53 -1.81
N SER A 137 -28.91 28.73 -1.07
CA SER A 137 -28.70 29.96 -0.28
C SER A 137 -28.48 31.22 -1.13
N LEU A 138 -28.11 31.05 -2.40
CA LEU A 138 -27.93 32.13 -3.38
C LEU A 138 -29.16 32.34 -4.27
N GLU A 139 -30.30 31.71 -3.95
CA GLU A 139 -31.54 31.76 -4.75
C GLU A 139 -31.38 31.32 -6.22
N ILE A 140 -30.33 30.57 -6.53
CA ILE A 140 -30.13 30.03 -7.88
C ILE A 140 -30.97 28.75 -7.98
N GLU A 141 -32.16 28.87 -8.57
CA GLU A 141 -33.00 27.72 -8.87
C GLU A 141 -32.30 26.79 -9.85
N THR A 142 -31.91 25.61 -9.39
CA THR A 142 -31.43 24.55 -10.30
C THR A 142 -32.57 24.17 -11.25
N PRO A 143 -32.33 24.10 -12.58
CA PRO A 143 -33.38 23.77 -13.53
C PRO A 143 -33.96 22.41 -13.16
N ARG A 144 -35.25 22.39 -12.82
CA ARG A 144 -36.00 21.16 -12.55
C ARG A 144 -35.82 20.24 -13.74
N HIS A 145 -35.24 19.06 -13.51
CA HIS A 145 -35.10 18.01 -14.51
C HIS A 145 -36.44 17.83 -15.25
N SER A 146 -36.44 18.23 -16.52
CA SER A 146 -37.51 17.90 -17.42
C SER A 146 -37.55 16.38 -17.57
N ARG A 147 -38.72 15.79 -17.29
CA ARG A 147 -38.99 14.38 -17.56
C ARG A 147 -39.12 14.19 -19.07
N PHE A 148 -38.02 14.25 -19.79
CA PHE A 148 -37.97 13.77 -21.16
C PHE A 148 -37.44 12.34 -21.19
N LEU A 149 -38.35 11.48 -21.62
CA LEU A 149 -38.23 10.11 -22.11
C LEU A 149 -36.81 9.73 -22.54
N SER A 150 -36.27 8.66 -21.94
CA SER A 150 -35.16 7.90 -22.49
C SER A 150 -35.58 7.31 -23.84
N PRO A 151 -34.87 7.61 -24.95
CA PRO A 151 -34.95 6.78 -26.12
C PRO A 151 -34.17 5.49 -25.82
N ARG A 152 -34.88 4.35 -25.89
CA ARG A 152 -34.28 3.03 -26.07
C ARG A 152 -33.35 3.08 -27.28
N SER A 153 -32.04 2.96 -27.08
CA SER A 153 -31.14 2.52 -28.14
C SER A 153 -31.16 1.00 -28.20
N ALA A 154 -31.45 0.51 -29.41
CA ALA A 154 -31.54 -0.90 -29.76
C ALA A 154 -30.14 -1.54 -29.90
N ASN A 155 -30.12 -2.86 -29.77
CA ASN A 155 -28.97 -3.75 -29.94
C ASN A 155 -28.19 -3.45 -31.22
N ILE A 156 -26.89 -3.17 -31.10
CA ILE A 156 -25.92 -3.39 -32.18
C ILE A 156 -25.23 -4.71 -31.88
N VAL A 157 -25.60 -5.71 -32.67
CA VAL A 157 -24.88 -6.97 -32.85
C VAL A 157 -23.79 -6.69 -33.87
N GLU A 158 -22.53 -6.80 -33.45
CA GLU A 158 -21.42 -6.94 -34.40
C GLU A 158 -20.77 -8.31 -34.20
N LYS A 159 -20.57 -8.96 -35.33
CA LYS A 159 -20.48 -10.39 -35.53
C LYS A 159 -19.04 -10.85 -35.40
N LEU A 160 -18.90 -12.04 -34.80
CA LEU A 160 -17.71 -12.89 -34.75
C LEU A 160 -17.05 -13.05 -36.12
N VAL A 161 -15.72 -12.99 -36.14
CA VAL A 161 -14.88 -13.78 -37.05
C VAL A 161 -13.83 -14.48 -36.21
N ASP A 162 -13.93 -15.80 -36.23
CA ASP A 162 -13.00 -16.77 -35.67
C ASP A 162 -11.61 -16.67 -36.33
N ASN A 163 -10.57 -16.97 -35.54
CA ASN A 163 -9.43 -17.76 -36.00
C ASN A 163 -8.77 -18.37 -34.77
N GLU A 164 -9.09 -19.65 -34.57
CA GLU A 164 -8.32 -20.60 -33.78
C GLU A 164 -6.96 -20.81 -34.46
N ASP A 165 -5.89 -20.82 -33.67
CA ASP A 165 -4.83 -21.82 -33.84
C ASP A 165 -4.13 -22.05 -32.48
N ALA A 166 -4.22 -23.32 -32.10
CA ALA A 166 -3.59 -24.06 -31.02
C ALA A 166 -2.04 -24.03 -31.13
N GLU A 167 -1.15 -24.35 -30.18
CA GLU A 167 -1.13 -25.12 -28.92
C GLU A 167 0.34 -24.98 -28.36
N PRO A 168 0.80 -25.78 -27.37
CA PRO A 168 1.09 -25.42 -25.97
C PRO A 168 2.61 -25.25 -25.68
N LEU A 169 3.01 -25.45 -24.40
CA LEU A 169 4.34 -25.78 -23.83
C LEU A 169 4.69 -24.79 -22.70
N SER A 170 5.20 -25.14 -21.52
CA SER A 170 5.67 -26.39 -20.94
C SER A 170 5.89 -26.09 -19.46
N GLU A 171 5.52 -27.01 -18.57
CA GLU A 171 6.04 -27.04 -17.20
C GLU A 171 7.57 -27.05 -17.26
N VAL A 172 8.23 -26.15 -16.53
CA VAL A 172 9.68 -26.20 -16.33
C VAL A 172 9.93 -26.49 -14.86
N ASP A 173 10.19 -27.77 -14.64
CA ASP A 173 10.77 -28.38 -13.46
C ASP A 173 12.19 -27.81 -13.26
N LEU A 174 12.38 -26.98 -12.23
CA LEU A 174 13.70 -26.45 -11.86
C LEU A 174 14.39 -27.39 -10.87
N ASN A 175 14.84 -28.54 -11.37
CA ASN A 175 15.96 -29.26 -10.80
C ASN A 175 17.25 -28.58 -11.29
N TYR A 176 17.69 -27.53 -10.59
CA TYR A 176 19.04 -26.99 -10.78
C TYR A 176 19.95 -27.49 -9.65
N THR A 177 20.83 -28.39 -10.05
CA THR A 177 22.03 -28.89 -9.38
C THR A 177 22.67 -27.87 -8.46
N SER A 178 22.72 -28.22 -7.17
CA SER A 178 23.49 -27.53 -6.14
C SER A 178 24.97 -27.79 -6.38
N GLU A 179 25.65 -26.85 -7.05
CA GLU A 179 27.11 -26.75 -6.96
C GLU A 179 27.50 -26.14 -5.62
N ARG A 180 28.34 -26.92 -4.95
CA ARG A 180 28.88 -26.71 -3.61
C ARG A 180 29.97 -25.65 -3.68
N VAL A 181 29.64 -24.42 -3.28
CA VAL A 181 30.65 -23.40 -2.95
C VAL A 181 30.72 -23.29 -1.43
N GLU A 182 31.72 -23.95 -0.87
CA GLU A 182 32.20 -23.72 0.49
C GLU A 182 32.81 -22.31 0.54
N ASN A 183 32.13 -21.36 1.21
CA ASN A 183 32.69 -20.29 2.06
C ASN A 183 31.74 -19.09 2.26
N ASN A 184 30.96 -19.11 3.35
CA ASN A 184 30.96 -18.14 4.47
C ASN A 184 29.73 -18.45 5.34
N ASP A 185 29.90 -19.48 6.16
CA ASP A 185 28.83 -20.18 6.86
C ASP A 185 28.09 -19.28 7.88
N ASP A 186 28.73 -18.22 8.37
CA ASP A 186 28.15 -17.37 9.42
C ASP A 186 27.19 -16.30 8.91
N GLN A 187 27.44 -15.73 7.72
CA GLN A 187 26.59 -14.67 7.17
C GLN A 187 25.31 -15.24 6.57
N SER A 188 25.42 -16.38 5.89
CA SER A 188 24.29 -17.16 5.36
C SER A 188 23.41 -17.69 6.50
N LYS A 189 24.00 -18.17 7.61
CA LYS A 189 23.25 -18.58 8.81
C LYS A 189 22.57 -17.40 9.50
N LEU A 190 23.18 -16.22 9.52
CA LEU A 190 22.56 -15.00 10.06
C LEU A 190 21.37 -14.54 9.22
N LEU A 191 21.50 -14.57 7.89
CA LEU A 191 20.44 -14.19 6.96
C LEU A 191 19.29 -15.19 7.02
N LEU A 192 19.58 -16.50 7.06
CA LEU A 192 18.59 -17.55 7.28
C LEU A 192 17.90 -17.42 8.65
N LYS A 193 18.64 -17.20 9.75
CA LYS A 193 18.05 -16.96 11.08
C LYS A 193 17.11 -15.75 11.08
N SER A 194 17.49 -14.66 10.39
CA SER A 194 16.64 -13.48 10.28
C SER A 194 15.36 -13.75 9.46
N ALA A 195 15.46 -14.52 8.38
CA ALA A 195 14.33 -14.94 7.55
C ALA A 195 13.36 -15.82 8.35
N PHE A 196 13.88 -16.81 9.08
CA PHE A 196 13.07 -17.68 9.95
C PHE A 196 12.44 -16.95 11.14
N GLN A 197 13.12 -15.94 11.72
CA GLN A 197 12.53 -15.08 12.74
C GLN A 197 11.36 -14.25 12.21
N ASN A 198 11.46 -13.72 10.99
CA ASN A 198 10.39 -12.97 10.34
C ASN A 198 9.19 -13.86 9.97
N LEU A 199 9.42 -15.14 9.63
CA LEU A 199 8.35 -16.11 9.41
C LEU A 199 7.60 -16.46 10.71
N LYS A 200 8.31 -16.62 11.84
CA LYS A 200 7.67 -16.81 13.16
C LYS A 200 6.81 -15.61 13.56
N LYS A 201 7.23 -14.39 13.24
CA LYS A 201 6.46 -13.15 13.53
C LYS A 201 5.21 -12.96 12.66
N LYS A 202 5.14 -13.62 11.49
CA LYS A 202 3.95 -13.61 10.62
C LYS A 202 2.90 -14.65 11.01
N GLN A 203 3.14 -15.45 12.05
CA GLN A 203 2.07 -16.26 12.62
C GLN A 203 1.03 -15.32 13.24
N CYS A 204 -0.15 -15.24 12.62
CA CYS A 204 -1.27 -14.54 13.23
C CYS A 204 -1.45 -15.08 14.65
N PRO A 205 -1.52 -14.21 15.69
CA PRO A 205 -1.74 -14.68 17.04
C PRO A 205 -3.01 -15.53 17.05
N LEU A 206 -2.91 -16.71 17.69
CA LEU A 206 -4.03 -17.64 17.83
C LEU A 206 -5.22 -16.86 18.42
N PRO A 207 -6.39 -16.83 17.76
CA PRO A 207 -7.59 -16.19 18.30
C PRO A 207 -7.86 -16.62 19.75
N LYS A 208 -8.12 -15.65 20.66
CA LYS A 208 -8.41 -15.92 22.08
C LYS A 208 -9.57 -16.90 22.29
N GLN A 209 -10.53 -16.89 21.37
CA GLN A 209 -11.64 -17.84 21.31
C GLN A 209 -11.90 -18.20 19.86
N TYR A 210 -12.09 -19.49 19.59
CA TYR A 210 -12.41 -19.99 18.26
C TYR A 210 -13.91 -20.17 18.15
N TYR A 211 -14.41 -20.02 16.93
CA TYR A 211 -15.84 -19.94 16.68
C TYR A 211 -16.57 -21.27 16.87
N PHE A 212 -15.85 -22.39 16.71
CA PHE A 212 -16.40 -23.73 16.72
C PHE A 212 -15.47 -24.69 17.47
N LEU A 213 -16.08 -25.75 18.03
CA LEU A 213 -15.36 -26.87 18.62
C LEU A 213 -14.53 -27.60 17.56
N MET A 214 -13.44 -28.23 18.01
CA MET A 214 -12.54 -28.98 17.15
C MET A 214 -13.26 -30.15 16.47
N SER A 215 -13.02 -30.31 15.18
CA SER A 215 -13.57 -31.40 14.38
C SER A 215 -12.45 -32.36 13.98
N ASP A 216 -12.64 -33.64 14.29
CA ASP A 216 -11.68 -34.72 13.96
C ASP A 216 -11.85 -35.29 12.55
N LYS A 217 -12.81 -34.77 11.77
CA LYS A 217 -13.02 -35.18 10.38
C LYS A 217 -11.78 -34.88 9.54
N GLU A 218 -11.16 -35.95 9.06
CA GLU A 218 -10.07 -35.92 8.08
C GLU A 218 -10.64 -35.53 6.73
N THR A 219 -9.92 -34.66 6.02
CA THR A 219 -10.25 -34.35 4.62
C THR A 219 -9.12 -34.85 3.73
N GLN A 220 -9.42 -35.10 2.46
CA GLN A 220 -8.59 -35.76 1.45
C GLN A 220 -7.23 -35.09 1.10
N LEU A 221 -6.68 -34.24 1.97
CA LEU A 221 -5.29 -33.81 1.85
C LEU A 221 -4.41 -34.94 2.37
N GLY A 222 -3.72 -35.65 1.48
CA GLY A 222 -2.72 -36.65 1.86
C GLY A 222 -1.50 -36.08 2.60
N GLN A 223 -1.43 -34.75 2.76
CA GLN A 223 -0.41 -34.05 3.52
C GLN A 223 -1.05 -33.18 4.61
N PRO A 224 -0.45 -33.11 5.82
CA PRO A 224 -0.93 -32.24 6.87
C PRO A 224 -0.85 -30.76 6.42
N PRO A 225 -1.84 -29.94 6.77
CA PRO A 225 -1.86 -28.53 6.41
C PRO A 225 -0.72 -27.76 7.09
N PRO A 226 -0.23 -26.67 6.48
CA PRO A 226 0.90 -25.89 7.01
C PRO A 226 0.59 -25.19 8.34
N SER A 227 -0.69 -25.09 8.73
CA SER A 227 -1.14 -24.57 10.03
C SER A 227 -2.49 -25.19 10.43
N PRO A 228 -2.84 -25.24 11.73
CA PRO A 228 -4.14 -25.75 12.16
C PRO A 228 -5.28 -24.90 11.60
N CYS A 229 -6.44 -25.53 11.35
CA CYS A 229 -7.60 -24.86 10.78
C CYS A 229 -8.00 -23.59 11.58
N LYS A 230 -8.15 -22.46 10.89
CA LYS A 230 -8.56 -21.18 11.50
C LYS A 230 -9.94 -21.24 12.16
N VAL A 231 -10.81 -22.11 11.69
CA VAL A 231 -12.21 -22.20 12.11
C VAL A 231 -12.38 -23.05 13.37
N CYS A 232 -11.71 -24.21 13.42
CA CYS A 232 -11.92 -25.21 14.48
C CYS A 232 -10.63 -25.75 15.14
N ARG A 233 -9.44 -25.28 14.76
CA ARG A 233 -8.12 -25.74 15.24
C ARG A 233 -7.70 -27.16 14.86
N SER A 234 -8.46 -27.87 14.02
CA SER A 234 -8.07 -29.21 13.60
C SER A 234 -6.74 -29.17 12.83
N PRO A 235 -5.75 -30.01 13.18
CA PRO A 235 -4.54 -30.19 12.39
C PRO A 235 -4.79 -31.11 11.17
N LYS A 236 -5.99 -31.68 11.02
CA LYS A 236 -6.31 -32.68 10.00
C LYS A 236 -6.86 -32.09 8.69
N HIS A 237 -7.24 -30.82 8.68
CA HIS A 237 -7.79 -30.15 7.50
C HIS A 237 -7.49 -28.65 7.51
N TRP A 238 -7.54 -28.03 6.33
CA TRP A 238 -7.27 -26.60 6.17
C TRP A 238 -8.55 -25.84 5.82
N ASP A 239 -8.87 -24.81 6.60
CA ASP A 239 -9.79 -23.71 6.29
C ASP A 239 -10.99 -24.08 5.40
N LYS A 240 -10.90 -23.94 4.08
CA LYS A 240 -11.99 -24.22 3.11
C LYS A 240 -12.54 -25.64 3.17
N LYS A 241 -11.78 -26.59 3.70
CA LYS A 241 -12.17 -28.00 3.89
C LYS A 241 -12.80 -28.27 5.26
N CYS A 242 -12.90 -27.25 6.11
CA CYS A 242 -13.53 -27.38 7.43
C CYS A 242 -15.04 -27.61 7.30
N PRO A 243 -15.63 -28.57 8.03
CA PRO A 243 -17.09 -28.77 8.06
C PRO A 243 -17.89 -27.55 8.52
N TYR A 244 -17.23 -26.60 9.20
CA TYR A 244 -17.82 -25.36 9.69
C TYR A 244 -17.46 -24.14 8.83
N TRP A 245 -16.84 -24.32 7.67
CA TRP A 245 -16.36 -23.21 6.85
C TRP A 245 -17.48 -22.26 6.42
N ASP A 246 -18.62 -22.80 5.96
CA ASP A 246 -19.75 -21.96 5.52
C ASP A 246 -20.38 -21.21 6.70
N LYS A 247 -20.58 -21.88 7.83
CA LYS A 247 -21.06 -21.26 9.08
C LYS A 247 -20.10 -20.17 9.58
N TYR A 248 -18.81 -20.35 9.37
CA TYR A 248 -17.80 -19.33 9.68
C TYR A 248 -17.94 -18.11 8.77
N LEU A 249 -18.10 -18.31 7.46
CA LEU A 249 -18.28 -17.21 6.49
C LEU A 249 -19.55 -16.40 6.77
N GLU A 250 -20.67 -17.05 7.05
CA GLU A 250 -21.92 -16.37 7.44
C GLU A 250 -21.74 -15.51 8.69
N ARG A 251 -21.01 -16.02 9.69
CA ARG A 251 -20.77 -15.29 10.94
C ARG A 251 -19.85 -14.09 10.75
N ILE A 252 -18.82 -14.21 9.91
CA ILE A 252 -17.96 -13.09 9.54
C ILE A 252 -18.75 -12.05 8.74
N LYS A 253 -19.61 -12.48 7.79
CA LYS A 253 -20.49 -11.58 7.04
C LYS A 253 -21.42 -10.80 7.97
N LYS A 254 -22.08 -11.49 8.91
CA LYS A 254 -22.97 -10.88 9.91
C LYS A 254 -22.25 -9.86 10.80
N LYS A 255 -21.06 -10.19 11.30
CA LYS A 255 -20.24 -9.25 12.09
C LYS A 255 -19.85 -8.02 11.27
N ASN A 256 -19.45 -8.19 10.02
CA ASN A 256 -19.07 -7.08 9.15
C ASN A 256 -20.26 -6.16 8.86
N THR A 257 -21.46 -6.71 8.61
CA THR A 257 -22.67 -5.90 8.49
C THR A 257 -23.02 -5.16 9.78
N GLN A 258 -22.90 -5.79 10.96
CA GLN A 258 -23.15 -5.12 12.24
C GLN A 258 -22.17 -3.97 12.49
N LEU A 259 -20.88 -4.16 12.19
CA LEU A 259 -19.87 -3.10 12.28
C LEU A 259 -20.17 -1.95 11.31
N ALA A 260 -20.56 -2.26 10.07
CA ALA A 260 -20.95 -1.24 9.10
C ALA A 260 -22.19 -0.45 9.55
N SER A 261 -23.18 -1.11 10.17
CA SER A 261 -24.36 -0.44 10.73
C SER A 261 -24.02 0.50 11.89
N LEU A 262 -23.16 0.08 12.83
CA LEU A 262 -22.72 0.93 13.94
C LEU A 262 -21.94 2.17 13.45
N GLN A 263 -21.13 2.02 12.39
CA GLN A 263 -20.44 3.15 11.77
C GLN A 263 -21.39 4.15 11.09
N LEU A 264 -22.58 3.71 10.68
CA LEU A 264 -23.60 4.60 10.12
C LEU A 264 -24.42 5.31 11.20
N GLU A 265 -24.71 4.64 12.33
CA GLU A 265 -25.40 5.24 13.48
C GLU A 265 -24.55 6.33 14.16
N GLU A 266 -23.23 6.14 14.26
CA GLU A 266 -22.30 7.14 14.80
C GLU A 266 -22.26 8.42 13.95
N MET A 267 -22.56 8.31 12.66
CA MET A 267 -22.60 9.43 11.69
C MET A 267 -23.97 10.11 11.60
N THR A 268 -25.02 9.55 12.24
CA THR A 268 -26.40 10.07 12.19
C THR A 268 -26.95 10.50 13.55
N SER A 269 -26.18 10.39 14.63
CA SER A 269 -26.57 10.89 15.95
C SER A 269 -26.55 12.44 15.98
N PRO A 270 -27.70 13.11 16.21
CA PRO A 270 -27.79 14.58 16.24
C PRO A 270 -27.01 15.24 17.39
N GLN A 271 -26.53 14.45 18.36
CA GLN A 271 -25.77 14.94 19.51
C GLN A 271 -24.28 15.16 19.24
N ASN A 272 -23.74 14.67 18.11
CA ASN A 272 -22.37 14.97 17.68
C ASN A 272 -22.31 16.10 16.63
N ALA A 273 -23.46 16.74 16.33
CA ALA A 273 -23.59 17.80 15.32
C ALA A 273 -23.74 19.21 15.93
N TYR A 274 -23.56 19.36 17.25
CA TYR A 274 -23.51 20.65 17.95
C TYR A 274 -22.20 20.82 18.71
#